data_AF-A0A0D9QNX8-F1
#
_entry.id   AF-A0A0D9QNX8-F1
#
_cell.length_a   1.000
_cell.length_b   1.000
_cell.length_c   1.000
_cell.angle_alpha   90.00
_cell.angle_beta   90.00
_cell.angle_gamma   90.00
#
_symmetry.space_group_name_H-M   'P 1'
#
loop_
_entity.id
_entity.type
_entity.pdbx_description
1 polymer ?
#
loop_
_entity_poly.entity_id
_entity_poly.type
_entity_poly.pdbx_seq_one_letter_code
_entity_poly.pdbx_strand_id
1 'polypeptide(L)'
;MDRTYDPLLTKPFQAAYSFESYEEPKKYNLEKRAKIFSPTYFFDGNSWTALEKPLVLKKTVFDDDRIVILKSFEDRNPPPELELSLSGKYDIKVYKCRDIIVCIEGEQKILMKLPITQNIITWNSSERLPVLAKTWRPTVFILNQGNVFIRIIPEKCLVISKVNDTDSFKVSCINYSDGFCCCHPINNLALLYGAYEQHQDSSIMKLPKLPISSGKYNFFIHFFSWGTMIVPKNINVFRGYLCGFKKNTAALIIIPPKVHIYVEFRSTCPIATSMDYKKDFLITARKPNLTDLEIYLIVQDQLIKYDYSYDLRLNKDKAPISLLHIPIKFKITKEEKDKKKENPYYKCKWTFIDTLDQTFMTDSCNASSEHLMSPDLACVFDAETGTYFSTEYGINHCKTFKKLRVSK
;
A
#
# COMPACT_ATOMS: atom_id res chain seq x y z
N MET A 1 10.41 14.73 26.01
CA MET A 1 10.66 13.28 26.13
C MET A 1 11.00 12.78 24.75
N ASP A 2 12.30 12.69 24.50
CA ASP A 2 12.89 12.24 23.25
C ASP A 2 12.44 10.81 22.95
N ARG A 3 11.76 10.64 21.81
CA ARG A 3 11.62 9.32 21.20
C ARG A 3 12.96 9.03 20.53
N THR A 4 13.78 8.24 21.20
CA THR A 4 14.89 7.52 20.58
C THR A 4 14.37 6.83 19.32
N TYR A 5 14.87 7.30 18.18
CA TYR A 5 14.58 6.74 16.86
C TYR A 5 15.29 5.38 16.80
N ASP A 6 14.54 4.28 16.90
CA ASP A 6 15.09 2.94 16.71
C ASP A 6 15.40 2.73 15.21
N PRO A 7 16.67 2.62 14.78
CA PRO A 7 17.04 2.51 13.36
C PRO A 7 16.62 1.16 12.74
N LEU A 8 16.08 0.23 13.54
CA LEU A 8 15.69 -1.10 13.07
C LEU A 8 14.26 -1.19 12.52
N LEU A 9 13.38 -0.20 12.74
CA LEU A 9 11.96 -0.54 12.83
C LEU A 9 11.08 -0.53 11.57
N THR A 10 11.46 0.05 10.42
CA THR A 10 10.70 -0.19 9.18
C THR A 10 11.53 -0.03 7.92
N LYS A 11 11.61 -1.12 7.15
CA LYS A 11 12.33 -1.21 5.87
C LYS A 11 11.31 -1.46 4.76
N PRO A 12 10.61 -0.46 4.21
CA PRO A 12 9.95 -0.60 2.91
C PRO A 12 10.76 -1.44 1.89
N PHE A 13 10.04 -2.17 1.05
CA PHE A 13 10.57 -3.14 0.08
C PHE A 13 11.24 -4.37 0.70
N GLN A 14 10.72 -4.93 1.79
CA GLN A 14 11.29 -6.18 2.31
C GLN A 14 11.08 -7.33 1.32
N ALA A 15 12.15 -7.76 0.67
CA ALA A 15 12.13 -9.07 0.01
C ALA A 15 11.94 -10.18 1.04
N ALA A 16 11.58 -11.36 0.57
CA ALA A 16 11.58 -12.56 1.40
C ALA A 16 12.96 -12.79 2.00
N TYR A 17 13.01 -13.02 3.31
CA TYR A 17 14.25 -13.47 3.94
C TYR A 17 14.46 -14.96 3.68
N SER A 18 15.72 -15.40 3.65
CA SER A 18 16.07 -16.82 3.42
C SER A 18 15.52 -17.78 4.47
N PHE A 19 15.16 -17.30 5.66
CA PHE A 19 14.58 -18.12 6.74
C PHE A 19 13.04 -18.15 6.71
N GLU A 20 12.39 -17.32 5.90
CA GLU A 20 10.94 -17.35 5.75
C GLU A 20 10.53 -18.50 4.81
N SER A 21 9.57 -19.31 5.23
CA SER A 21 9.02 -20.39 4.41
C SER A 21 7.71 -19.95 3.75
N TYR A 22 7.54 -20.31 2.49
CA TYR A 22 6.39 -19.97 1.66
C TYR A 22 5.90 -21.22 0.93
N GLU A 23 4.59 -21.44 0.94
CA GLU A 23 3.95 -22.60 0.32
C GLU A 23 2.76 -22.17 -0.53
N GLU A 24 2.43 -22.99 -1.53
CA GLU A 24 1.20 -22.82 -2.31
C GLU A 24 0.00 -23.04 -1.36
N PRO A 25 -0.90 -22.05 -1.23
CA PRO A 25 -2.01 -22.18 -0.32
C PRO A 25 -3.00 -23.23 -0.83
N LYS A 26 -3.60 -23.98 0.10
CA LYS A 26 -4.72 -24.86 -0.23
C LYS A 26 -5.88 -24.03 -0.77
N LYS A 27 -6.61 -24.58 -1.74
CA LYS A 27 -7.82 -23.95 -2.27
C LYS A 27 -8.80 -23.69 -1.12
N TYR A 28 -9.23 -22.45 -0.99
CA TYR A 28 -10.25 -22.02 -0.04
C TYR A 28 -11.50 -21.60 -0.83
N ASN A 29 -12.67 -22.18 -0.53
CA ASN A 29 -13.93 -21.78 -1.14
C ASN A 29 -14.65 -20.85 -0.18
N LEU A 30 -14.64 -19.54 -0.45
CA LEU A 30 -15.43 -18.60 0.33
C LEU A 30 -16.93 -18.82 0.04
N GLU A 31 -17.74 -18.74 1.09
CA GLU A 31 -19.19 -18.85 1.00
C GLU A 31 -19.76 -17.84 -0.01
N LYS A 32 -20.57 -18.32 -0.97
CA LYS A 32 -21.08 -17.49 -2.08
C LYS A 32 -21.88 -16.27 -1.62
N ARG A 33 -22.52 -16.38 -0.46
CA ARG A 33 -23.32 -15.30 0.13
C ARG A 33 -22.48 -14.26 0.90
N ALA A 34 -21.21 -14.53 1.17
CA ALA A 34 -20.34 -13.60 1.89
C ALA A 34 -20.18 -12.31 1.08
N LYS A 35 -20.60 -11.18 1.66
CA LYS A 35 -20.42 -9.84 1.07
C LYS A 35 -19.12 -9.20 1.53
N ILE A 36 -18.81 -9.37 2.81
CA ILE A 36 -17.56 -8.97 3.47
C ILE A 36 -17.19 -10.02 4.51
N PHE A 37 -15.94 -10.05 4.93
CA PHE A 37 -15.48 -10.97 5.96
C PHE A 37 -14.32 -10.40 6.77
N SER A 38 -14.25 -10.82 8.02
CA SER A 38 -13.09 -10.74 8.90
C SER A 38 -12.33 -12.07 8.85
N PRO A 39 -11.22 -12.24 9.59
CA PRO A 39 -10.49 -13.50 9.59
C PRO A 39 -11.32 -14.71 10.05
N THR A 40 -12.37 -14.51 10.84
CA THR A 40 -13.14 -15.60 11.47
C THR A 40 -14.63 -15.58 11.18
N TYR A 41 -15.19 -14.47 10.66
CA TYR A 41 -16.61 -14.35 10.36
C TYR A 41 -16.82 -13.73 8.98
N PHE A 42 -17.92 -14.08 8.32
CA PHE A 42 -18.43 -13.37 7.15
C PHE A 42 -19.78 -12.76 7.43
N PHE A 43 -20.08 -11.68 6.72
CA PHE A 43 -21.37 -11.02 6.73
C PHE A 43 -22.09 -11.31 5.41
N ASP A 44 -23.32 -11.82 5.47
CA ASP A 44 -24.09 -12.19 4.28
C ASP A 44 -25.07 -11.11 3.79
N GLY A 45 -25.12 -9.97 4.48
CA GLY A 45 -26.10 -8.91 4.24
C GLY A 45 -27.16 -8.81 5.33
N ASN A 46 -27.36 -9.86 6.13
CA ASN A 46 -28.33 -9.87 7.23
C ASN A 46 -27.66 -10.11 8.58
N SER A 47 -26.66 -10.98 8.63
CA SER A 47 -26.00 -11.38 9.88
C SER A 47 -24.54 -11.76 9.70
N TRP A 48 -23.80 -11.76 10.80
CA TRP A 48 -22.44 -12.31 10.87
C TRP A 48 -22.50 -13.80 11.19
N THR A 49 -21.85 -14.62 10.38
CA THR A 49 -21.73 -16.08 10.55
C THR A 49 -20.26 -16.46 10.59
N ALA A 50 -19.90 -17.45 11.41
CA ALA A 50 -18.52 -17.95 11.48
C ALA A 50 -18.08 -18.57 10.14
N LEU A 51 -16.81 -18.35 9.77
CA LEU A 51 -16.18 -19.05 8.66
C LEU A 51 -15.87 -20.50 9.06
N GLU A 52 -15.96 -21.44 8.11
CA GLU A 52 -15.59 -22.85 8.34
C GLU A 52 -14.14 -23.00 8.81
N LYS A 53 -13.24 -22.17 8.28
CA LYS A 53 -11.83 -22.07 8.68
C LYS A 53 -11.41 -20.60 8.68
N PRO A 54 -10.52 -20.17 9.60
CA PRO A 54 -10.00 -18.81 9.59
C PRO A 54 -9.27 -18.46 8.28
N LEU A 55 -9.58 -17.28 7.74
CA LEU A 55 -9.00 -16.73 6.53
C LEU A 55 -8.13 -15.50 6.87
N VAL A 56 -6.95 -15.76 7.42
CA VAL A 56 -6.01 -14.73 7.91
C VAL A 56 -5.13 -14.20 6.78
N LEU A 57 -4.83 -12.90 6.81
CA LEU A 57 -3.85 -12.28 5.91
C LEU A 57 -2.43 -12.74 6.27
N LYS A 58 -1.77 -13.42 5.32
CA LYS A 58 -0.40 -13.91 5.44
C LYS A 58 0.50 -13.16 4.47
N LYS A 59 1.77 -12.96 4.84
CA LYS A 59 2.77 -12.37 3.93
C LYS A 59 2.83 -13.18 2.64
N THR A 60 2.83 -12.50 1.50
CA THR A 60 2.93 -13.09 0.16
C THR A 60 4.11 -12.49 -0.58
N VAL A 61 4.61 -13.21 -1.58
CA VAL A 61 5.76 -12.82 -2.40
C VAL A 61 5.41 -12.96 -3.88
N PHE A 62 6.09 -12.19 -4.71
CA PHE A 62 6.00 -12.32 -6.16
C PHE A 62 6.77 -13.58 -6.62
N ASP A 63 6.16 -14.43 -7.43
CA ASP A 63 6.83 -15.64 -7.96
C ASP A 63 7.78 -15.36 -9.12
N ASP A 64 7.75 -14.16 -9.67
CA ASP A 64 8.71 -13.70 -10.67
C ASP A 64 9.90 -12.96 -10.06
N ASP A 65 10.02 -12.99 -8.73
CA ASP A 65 11.12 -12.40 -7.97
C ASP A 65 11.40 -10.93 -8.34
N ARG A 66 10.35 -10.17 -8.67
CA ARG A 66 10.50 -8.74 -8.95
C ARG A 66 10.93 -7.91 -7.73
N ILE A 67 10.83 -8.45 -6.51
CA ILE A 67 11.41 -7.87 -5.29
C ILE A 67 12.53 -8.81 -4.81
N VAL A 68 13.79 -8.35 -4.86
CA VAL A 68 14.94 -9.17 -4.45
C VAL A 68 15.96 -8.37 -3.64
N ILE A 69 16.49 -9.01 -2.59
CA ILE A 69 17.69 -8.56 -1.91
C ILE A 69 18.90 -9.12 -2.65
N LEU A 70 19.79 -8.25 -3.10
CA LEU A 70 21.02 -8.67 -3.79
C LEU A 70 22.02 -9.25 -2.78
N LYS A 71 22.81 -10.23 -3.20
CA LYS A 71 23.87 -10.81 -2.36
C LYS A 71 25.21 -10.18 -2.72
N SER A 72 26.10 -10.07 -1.75
CA SER A 72 27.51 -9.72 -1.99
C SER A 72 28.10 -10.73 -2.98
N PHE A 73 28.80 -10.23 -3.99
CA PHE A 73 29.49 -11.05 -4.98
C PHE A 73 30.92 -11.25 -4.50
N GLU A 74 31.27 -12.49 -4.16
CA GLU A 74 32.51 -12.84 -3.46
C GLU A 74 33.64 -13.30 -4.40
N ASP A 75 33.40 -13.34 -5.72
CA ASP A 75 34.44 -13.71 -6.68
C ASP A 75 35.49 -12.60 -6.80
N ARG A 76 36.73 -13.03 -7.06
CA ARG A 76 37.88 -12.12 -7.16
C ARG A 76 37.79 -11.13 -8.32
N ASN A 77 37.18 -11.56 -9.43
CA ASN A 77 37.04 -10.75 -10.62
C ASN A 77 35.60 -10.22 -10.70
N PRO A 78 35.39 -8.96 -11.13
CA PRO A 78 34.04 -8.45 -11.35
C PRO A 78 33.33 -9.28 -12.43
N PRO A 79 31.98 -9.28 -12.45
CA PRO A 79 31.23 -9.94 -13.51
C PRO A 79 31.66 -9.43 -14.90
N PRO A 80 31.87 -10.31 -15.90
CA PRO A 80 32.33 -9.94 -17.25
C PRO A 80 31.46 -8.85 -17.90
N GLU A 81 30.17 -8.85 -17.56
CA GLU A 81 29.22 -7.85 -18.05
C GLU A 81 29.68 -6.42 -17.70
N LEU A 82 30.30 -6.23 -16.53
CA LEU A 82 30.73 -4.92 -16.02
C LEU A 82 32.16 -4.53 -16.42
N GLU A 83 33.00 -5.46 -16.87
CA GLU A 83 34.46 -5.24 -17.05
C GLU A 83 34.78 -4.01 -17.90
N LEU A 84 34.10 -3.86 -19.05
CA LEU A 84 34.31 -2.74 -19.97
C LEU A 84 33.84 -1.39 -19.40
N SER A 85 32.98 -1.41 -18.38
CA SER A 85 32.41 -0.21 -17.75
C SER A 85 33.18 0.23 -16.50
N LEU A 86 34.10 -0.59 -15.98
CA LEU A 86 34.88 -0.31 -14.79
C LEU A 86 36.14 0.50 -15.13
N SER A 87 36.54 1.41 -14.24
CA SER A 87 37.78 2.19 -14.39
C SER A 87 39.03 1.43 -13.94
N GLY A 88 38.86 0.43 -13.05
CA GLY A 88 39.94 -0.36 -12.47
C GLY A 88 40.81 0.38 -11.45
N LYS A 89 40.49 1.64 -11.12
CA LYS A 89 41.30 2.50 -10.25
C LYS A 89 40.86 2.55 -8.79
N TYR A 90 39.65 2.07 -8.50
CA TYR A 90 39.00 2.23 -7.21
C TYR A 90 38.50 0.91 -6.65
N ASP A 91 38.17 0.89 -5.35
CA ASP A 91 37.49 -0.23 -4.72
C ASP A 91 36.13 -0.50 -5.39
N ILE A 92 35.78 -1.78 -5.53
CA ILE A 92 34.60 -2.24 -6.25
C ILE A 92 33.80 -3.16 -5.32
N LYS A 93 32.56 -2.77 -5.06
CA LYS A 93 31.59 -3.60 -4.33
C LYS A 93 30.49 -4.03 -5.28
N VAL A 94 30.43 -5.33 -5.56
CA VAL A 94 29.43 -5.91 -6.46
C VAL A 94 28.38 -6.67 -5.66
N TYR A 95 27.13 -6.44 -6.01
CA TYR A 95 25.98 -7.16 -5.51
C TYR A 95 25.24 -7.81 -6.68
N LYS A 96 24.95 -9.11 -6.57
CA LYS A 96 24.32 -9.89 -7.64
C LYS A 96 23.19 -10.76 -7.10
N CYS A 97 22.15 -10.89 -7.91
CA CYS A 97 21.15 -11.93 -7.80
C CYS A 97 20.65 -12.23 -9.21
N ARG A 98 20.91 -13.45 -9.72
CA ARG A 98 20.56 -13.85 -11.09
C ARG A 98 21.17 -12.90 -12.14
N ASP A 99 20.33 -12.30 -12.97
CA ASP A 99 20.64 -11.34 -14.04
C ASP A 99 20.69 -9.88 -13.56
N ILE A 100 20.43 -9.64 -12.28
CA ILE A 100 20.51 -8.31 -11.66
C ILE A 100 21.90 -8.12 -11.05
N ILE A 101 22.61 -7.10 -11.50
CA ILE A 101 23.94 -6.74 -11.01
C ILE A 101 23.95 -5.25 -10.65
N VAL A 102 24.35 -4.94 -9.43
CA VAL A 102 24.59 -3.58 -8.96
C VAL A 102 26.02 -3.50 -8.45
N CYS A 103 26.79 -2.59 -9.00
CA CYS A 103 28.18 -2.36 -8.64
C CYS A 103 28.39 -0.92 -8.17
N ILE A 104 29.12 -0.75 -7.07
CA ILE A 104 29.55 0.54 -6.55
C ILE A 104 31.07 0.62 -6.69
N GLU A 105 31.54 1.52 -7.54
CA GLU A 105 32.95 1.80 -7.79
C GLU A 105 33.34 3.13 -7.14
N GLY A 106 34.40 3.12 -6.32
CA GLY A 106 34.98 4.32 -5.72
C GLY A 106 34.01 5.15 -4.86
N GLU A 107 33.01 4.48 -4.26
CA GLU A 107 31.99 5.11 -3.41
C GLU A 107 31.12 6.17 -4.12
N GLN A 108 31.16 6.28 -5.44
CA GLN A 108 30.42 7.32 -6.17
C GLN A 108 29.74 6.80 -7.43
N LYS A 109 30.43 5.96 -8.20
CA LYS A 109 29.94 5.48 -9.49
C LYS A 109 29.16 4.18 -9.29
N ILE A 110 27.92 4.17 -9.76
CA ILE A 110 27.01 3.04 -9.64
C ILE A 110 26.72 2.51 -11.04
N LEU A 111 27.02 1.23 -11.25
CA LEU A 111 26.77 0.50 -12.48
C LEU A 111 25.65 -0.52 -12.23
N MET A 112 24.65 -0.54 -13.10
CA MET A 112 23.46 -1.37 -12.94
C MET A 112 23.17 -2.13 -14.22
N LYS A 113 23.17 -3.47 -14.14
CA LYS A 113 22.57 -4.35 -15.15
C LYS A 113 21.24 -4.84 -14.62
N LEU A 114 20.18 -4.56 -15.34
CA LEU A 114 18.81 -4.91 -14.98
C LEU A 114 18.20 -5.81 -16.05
N PRO A 115 17.20 -6.65 -15.72
CA PRO A 115 16.56 -7.54 -16.69
C PRO A 115 15.86 -6.79 -17.83
N ILE A 116 15.45 -5.55 -17.55
CA ILE A 116 14.70 -4.70 -18.48
C ILE A 116 15.60 -3.82 -19.37
N THR A 117 16.94 -3.90 -19.21
CA THR A 117 17.89 -3.05 -19.95
C THR A 117 18.78 -3.90 -20.85
N GLN A 118 19.04 -3.43 -22.08
CA GLN A 118 20.06 -4.09 -22.91
C GLN A 118 21.46 -3.71 -22.43
N ASN A 119 21.65 -2.42 -22.11
CA ASN A 119 22.93 -1.86 -21.68
C ASN A 119 23.04 -1.69 -20.16
N ILE A 120 24.27 -1.43 -19.69
CA ILE A 120 24.54 -1.04 -18.31
C ILE A 120 24.13 0.41 -18.10
N ILE A 121 23.32 0.65 -17.07
CA ILE A 121 23.00 2.00 -16.64
C ILE A 121 24.10 2.45 -15.68
N THR A 122 24.69 3.61 -15.97
CA THR A 122 25.66 4.27 -15.08
C THR A 122 25.02 5.47 -14.42
N TRP A 123 25.18 5.58 -13.10
CA TRP A 123 24.81 6.77 -12.34
C TRP A 123 25.97 7.18 -11.44
N ASN A 124 26.31 8.47 -11.43
CA ASN A 124 27.34 9.02 -10.56
C ASN A 124 26.69 9.83 -9.45
N SER A 125 27.00 9.47 -8.21
CA SER A 125 26.63 10.27 -7.05
C SER A 125 27.41 11.58 -7.04
N SER A 126 26.73 12.68 -6.73
CA SER A 126 27.37 13.99 -6.54
C SER A 126 28.28 14.00 -5.30
N GLU A 127 27.99 13.13 -4.34
CA GLU A 127 28.71 13.00 -3.07
C GLU A 127 29.18 11.56 -2.88
N ARG A 128 30.20 11.34 -2.05
CA ARG A 128 30.60 9.97 -1.68
C ARG A 128 29.49 9.30 -0.89
N LEU A 129 29.19 8.05 -1.25
CA LEU A 129 28.26 7.20 -0.52
C LEU A 129 28.85 6.87 0.86
N PRO A 130 28.01 6.74 1.90
CA PRO A 130 28.49 6.38 3.23
C PRO A 130 29.07 4.97 3.23
N VAL A 131 29.94 4.69 4.20
CA VAL A 131 30.45 3.35 4.45
C VAL A 131 29.29 2.45 4.89
N LEU A 132 28.98 1.45 4.08
CA LEU A 132 27.90 0.50 4.34
C LEU A 132 28.34 -0.57 5.34
N ALA A 133 27.46 -0.90 6.29
CA ALA A 133 27.67 -2.02 7.18
C ALA A 133 27.87 -3.32 6.37
N LYS A 134 28.71 -4.24 6.85
CA LYS A 134 28.98 -5.53 6.18
C LYS A 134 27.72 -6.36 5.94
N THR A 135 26.65 -6.12 6.70
CA THR A 135 25.35 -6.81 6.60
C THR A 135 24.38 -6.12 5.64
N TRP A 136 24.67 -4.90 5.19
CA TRP A 136 23.81 -4.16 4.28
C TRP A 136 23.79 -4.80 2.89
N ARG A 137 22.61 -4.89 2.30
CA ARG A 137 22.39 -5.47 0.98
C ARG A 137 21.41 -4.60 0.21
N PRO A 138 21.74 -4.16 -1.02
CA PRO A 138 20.79 -3.44 -1.85
C PRO A 138 19.54 -4.27 -2.11
N THR A 139 18.39 -3.60 -2.19
CA THR A 139 17.12 -4.24 -2.54
C THR A 139 16.60 -3.65 -3.84
N VAL A 140 16.22 -4.51 -4.76
CA VAL A 140 15.72 -4.13 -6.09
C VAL A 140 14.24 -4.48 -6.15
N PHE A 141 13.44 -3.53 -6.62
CA PHE A 141 12.03 -3.70 -6.89
C PHE A 141 11.71 -3.29 -8.32
N ILE A 142 11.44 -4.28 -9.15
CA ILE A 142 10.97 -4.12 -10.53
C ILE A 142 9.45 -3.97 -10.48
N LEU A 143 8.93 -2.77 -10.75
CA LEU A 143 7.48 -2.55 -10.72
C LEU A 143 6.82 -3.05 -12.00
N ASN A 144 7.44 -2.79 -13.15
CA ASN A 144 7.02 -3.24 -14.47
C ASN A 144 8.19 -3.12 -15.47
N GLN A 145 7.92 -3.36 -16.75
CA GLN A 145 8.93 -3.32 -17.82
C GLN A 145 9.62 -1.95 -18.00
N GLY A 146 9.03 -0.88 -17.46
CA GLY A 146 9.56 0.48 -17.60
C GLY A 146 10.08 1.09 -16.31
N ASN A 147 9.91 0.46 -15.14
CA ASN A 147 10.15 1.11 -13.85
C ASN A 147 10.80 0.16 -12.84
N VAL A 148 11.97 0.56 -12.33
CA VAL A 148 12.75 -0.17 -11.32
C VAL A 148 13.21 0.77 -10.22
N PHE A 149 13.19 0.28 -9.00
CA PHE A 149 13.63 1.00 -7.82
C PHE A 149 14.74 0.20 -7.15
N ILE A 150 15.85 0.86 -6.84
CA ILE A 150 16.99 0.23 -6.17
C ILE A 150 17.27 1.01 -4.89
N ARG A 151 17.00 0.38 -3.75
CA ARG A 151 17.46 0.90 -2.45
C ARG A 151 18.93 0.55 -2.29
N ILE A 152 19.79 1.48 -2.68
CA ILE A 152 21.24 1.26 -2.76
C ILE A 152 21.92 1.43 -1.41
N ILE A 153 21.48 2.42 -0.62
CA ILE A 153 21.91 2.68 0.75
C ILE A 153 20.67 2.87 1.64
N PRO A 154 20.79 2.87 2.98
CA PRO A 154 19.62 2.95 3.86
C PRO A 154 18.72 4.16 3.59
N GLU A 155 19.30 5.32 3.29
CA GLU A 155 18.60 6.60 3.17
C GLU A 155 18.24 6.99 1.73
N LYS A 156 18.84 6.37 0.71
CA LYS A 156 18.66 6.75 -0.69
C LYS A 156 18.20 5.60 -1.57
N CYS A 157 17.31 5.93 -2.50
CA CYS A 157 16.86 5.04 -3.55
C CYS A 157 17.15 5.65 -4.92
N LEU A 158 17.56 4.79 -5.84
CA LEU A 158 17.58 5.11 -7.26
C LEU A 158 16.24 4.70 -7.87
N VAL A 159 15.63 5.64 -8.55
CA VAL A 159 14.44 5.43 -9.37
C VAL A 159 14.90 5.41 -10.82
N ILE A 160 14.75 4.27 -11.47
CA ILE A 160 15.12 4.04 -12.87
C ILE A 160 13.83 3.87 -13.65
N SER A 161 13.60 4.77 -14.60
CA SER A 161 12.38 4.77 -15.38
C SER A 161 12.67 4.99 -16.86
N LYS A 162 12.00 4.22 -17.71
CA LYS A 162 12.19 4.17 -19.16
C LYS A 162 11.67 5.45 -19.82
N VAL A 163 12.51 6.06 -20.65
CA VAL A 163 12.21 7.25 -21.42
C VAL A 163 11.74 6.81 -22.81
N ASN A 164 10.44 6.97 -23.08
CA ASN A 164 9.79 6.54 -24.33
C ASN A 164 9.92 5.02 -24.58
N ASP A 165 9.64 4.58 -25.81
CA ASP A 165 9.72 3.16 -26.18
C ASP A 165 11.15 2.67 -26.48
N THR A 166 12.16 3.53 -26.39
CA THR A 166 13.58 3.19 -26.63
C THR A 166 14.26 2.58 -25.39
N ASP A 167 15.41 1.92 -25.53
CA ASP A 167 16.24 1.41 -24.40
C ASP A 167 16.98 2.54 -23.65
N SER A 168 16.28 3.66 -23.40
CA SER A 168 16.81 4.82 -22.69
C SER A 168 16.16 4.91 -21.32
N PHE A 169 16.96 5.16 -20.29
CA PHE A 169 16.48 5.22 -18.91
C PHE A 169 16.95 6.49 -18.21
N LYS A 170 16.04 7.12 -17.49
CA LYS A 170 16.34 8.20 -16.57
C LYS A 170 16.53 7.63 -15.18
N VAL A 171 17.64 7.98 -14.55
CA VAL A 171 17.93 7.65 -13.15
C VAL A 171 17.75 8.91 -12.30
N SER A 172 17.07 8.80 -11.17
CA SER A 172 17.08 9.85 -10.16
C SER A 172 17.29 9.28 -8.76
N CYS A 173 18.06 9.98 -7.96
CA CYS A 173 18.32 9.61 -6.58
C CYS A 173 17.38 10.41 -5.66
N ILE A 174 16.62 9.69 -4.84
CA ILE A 174 15.65 10.28 -3.92
C ILE A 174 15.95 9.83 -2.49
N ASN A 175 15.48 10.60 -1.52
CA ASN A 175 15.45 10.09 -0.16
C ASN A 175 14.40 8.99 -0.08
N TYR A 176 14.82 7.87 0.50
CA TYR A 176 13.96 6.75 0.78
C TYR A 176 12.77 7.14 1.66
N SER A 177 13.01 8.05 2.62
CA SER A 177 12.02 8.61 3.55
C SER A 177 10.79 9.20 2.87
N ASP A 178 10.90 9.62 1.60
CA ASP A 178 10.06 10.63 0.97
C ASP A 178 8.83 10.11 0.21
N GLY A 179 8.44 8.86 0.44
CA GLY A 179 7.22 8.26 -0.12
C GLY A 179 7.35 6.75 -0.29
N PHE A 180 6.50 6.14 -1.09
CA PHE A 180 6.57 4.70 -1.37
C PHE A 180 6.32 4.41 -2.84
N CYS A 181 6.67 3.19 -3.25
CA CYS A 181 6.19 2.62 -4.50
C CYS A 181 5.66 1.21 -4.30
N CYS A 182 4.75 0.79 -5.16
CA CYS A 182 4.22 -0.56 -5.17
C CYS A 182 3.77 -0.96 -6.57
N CYS A 183 3.53 -2.24 -6.77
CA CYS A 183 3.04 -2.77 -8.02
C CYS A 183 1.67 -3.39 -7.75
N HIS A 184 0.68 -3.04 -8.56
CA HIS A 184 -0.62 -3.67 -8.52
C HIS A 184 -0.49 -5.11 -9.06
N PRO A 185 -0.71 -6.15 -8.22
CA PRO A 185 -0.32 -7.52 -8.55
C PRO A 185 -1.14 -8.15 -9.69
N ILE A 186 -2.31 -7.60 -10.00
CA ILE A 186 -3.21 -8.07 -11.06
C ILE A 186 -2.85 -7.51 -12.44
N ASN A 187 -2.58 -6.20 -12.55
CA ASN A 187 -2.40 -5.51 -13.83
C ASN A 187 -0.98 -4.94 -14.03
N ASN A 188 -0.06 -5.19 -13.10
CA ASN A 188 1.33 -4.70 -13.10
C ASN A 188 1.48 -3.17 -13.18
N LEU A 189 0.45 -2.42 -12.78
CA LEU A 189 0.52 -0.97 -12.73
C LEU A 189 1.46 -0.52 -11.61
N ALA A 190 2.40 0.36 -11.92
CA ALA A 190 3.27 0.96 -10.92
C ALA A 190 2.52 2.08 -10.18
N LEU A 191 2.41 1.99 -8.86
CA LEU A 191 1.81 3.01 -8.01
C LEU A 191 2.93 3.74 -7.27
N LEU A 192 3.05 5.04 -7.51
CA LEU A 192 4.10 5.89 -6.95
C LEU A 192 3.49 7.00 -6.10
N TYR A 193 4.13 7.29 -4.96
CA TYR A 193 3.72 8.36 -4.05
C TYR A 193 4.91 9.16 -3.54
N GLY A 194 4.76 10.47 -3.43
CA GLY A 194 5.78 11.35 -2.85
C GLY A 194 6.97 11.55 -3.78
N ALA A 195 8.20 11.51 -3.26
CA ALA A 195 9.42 11.69 -4.08
C ALA A 195 9.63 10.59 -5.13
N TYR A 196 8.91 9.47 -5.03
CA TYR A 196 8.93 8.40 -6.03
C TYR A 196 8.19 8.82 -7.31
N GLU A 197 7.33 9.84 -7.26
CA GLU A 197 6.62 10.35 -8.43
C GLU A 197 7.57 11.07 -9.39
N GLN A 198 7.92 10.42 -10.49
CA GLN A 198 8.62 11.07 -11.60
C GLN A 198 7.63 11.60 -12.65
N HIS A 199 8.04 12.62 -13.39
CA HIS A 199 7.34 13.08 -14.59
C HIS A 199 7.66 12.14 -15.75
N GLN A 200 6.90 11.04 -15.92
CA GLN A 200 7.11 10.08 -17.02
C GLN A 200 5.80 9.48 -17.53
N ASP A 201 5.82 9.08 -18.81
CA ASP A 201 4.65 8.76 -19.64
C ASP A 201 4.21 7.28 -19.64
N SER A 202 4.96 6.37 -18.99
CA SER A 202 4.70 4.92 -19.13
C SER A 202 4.14 4.28 -17.85
N SER A 203 2.94 3.68 -17.95
CA SER A 203 2.36 2.68 -17.02
C SER A 203 2.54 2.96 -15.51
N ILE A 204 2.37 4.22 -15.11
CA ILE A 204 2.41 4.68 -13.72
C ILE A 204 1.06 5.29 -13.34
N MET A 205 0.55 4.91 -12.18
CA MET A 205 -0.52 5.62 -11.50
C MET A 205 0.09 6.50 -10.41
N LYS A 206 -0.03 7.82 -10.58
CA LYS A 206 0.28 8.77 -9.52
C LYS A 206 -0.86 8.76 -8.51
N LEU A 207 -0.53 8.50 -7.25
CA LEU A 207 -1.53 8.54 -6.20
C LEU A 207 -1.80 10.00 -5.82
N PRO A 208 -3.07 10.45 -5.80
CA PRO A 208 -3.34 11.82 -5.39
C PRO A 208 -2.94 12.01 -3.92
N LYS A 209 -2.42 13.19 -3.59
CA LYS A 209 -2.02 13.52 -2.22
C LYS A 209 -3.25 13.48 -1.30
N LEU A 210 -3.27 12.52 -0.38
CA LEU A 210 -4.30 12.47 0.66
C LEU A 210 -3.96 13.49 1.77
N PRO A 211 -4.94 14.31 2.19
CA PRO A 211 -4.71 15.28 3.25
C PRO A 211 -4.48 14.54 4.58
N ILE A 212 -3.35 14.85 5.22
CA ILE A 212 -3.07 14.59 6.65
C ILE A 212 -2.62 13.16 7.00
N SER A 213 -1.73 12.55 6.22
CA SER A 213 -0.84 11.56 6.83
C SER A 213 0.34 12.30 7.49
N SER A 214 0.45 12.19 8.81
CA SER A 214 1.61 12.68 9.60
C SER A 214 2.94 12.01 9.23
N GLY A 215 2.92 11.04 8.31
CA GLY A 215 4.08 10.32 7.80
C GLY A 215 3.94 9.98 6.32
N LYS A 216 5.09 9.84 5.67
CA LYS A 216 5.26 9.62 4.22
C LYS A 216 4.84 8.20 3.76
N TYR A 217 4.51 7.30 4.70
CA TYR A 217 4.19 5.87 4.50
C TYR A 217 2.94 5.38 5.24
N ASN A 218 2.12 6.28 5.77
CA ASN A 218 1.08 5.91 6.73
C ASN A 218 -0.20 5.38 6.06
N PHE A 219 -0.07 4.45 5.11
CA PHE A 219 -1.16 3.94 4.29
C PHE A 219 -1.16 2.41 4.21
N PHE A 220 -2.34 1.84 4.17
CA PHE A 220 -2.58 0.52 3.57
C PHE A 220 -3.17 0.70 2.18
N ILE A 221 -2.81 -0.18 1.26
CA ILE A 221 -3.34 -0.20 -0.10
C ILE A 221 -3.97 -1.56 -0.34
N HIS A 222 -5.28 -1.56 -0.54
CA HIS A 222 -6.07 -2.74 -0.83
C HIS A 222 -6.20 -2.86 -2.34
N PHE A 223 -5.77 -3.99 -2.90
CA PHE A 223 -5.86 -4.28 -4.32
C PHE A 223 -7.01 -5.24 -4.56
N PHE A 224 -8.00 -4.80 -5.35
CA PHE A 224 -9.16 -5.59 -5.75
C PHE A 224 -9.00 -6.04 -7.20
N SER A 225 -9.78 -7.06 -7.59
CA SER A 225 -9.91 -7.50 -8.98
C SER A 225 -10.31 -6.38 -9.96
N TRP A 226 -11.03 -5.38 -9.47
CA TRP A 226 -11.58 -4.28 -10.26
C TRP A 226 -10.93 -2.91 -10.02
N GLY A 227 -10.04 -2.76 -9.03
CA GLY A 227 -9.52 -1.45 -8.66
C GLY A 227 -8.65 -1.45 -7.42
N THR A 228 -8.44 -0.27 -6.83
CA THR A 228 -7.54 -0.08 -5.69
C THR A 228 -8.18 0.83 -4.65
N MET A 229 -7.98 0.55 -3.37
CA MET A 229 -8.38 1.45 -2.29
C MET A 229 -7.19 1.79 -1.41
N ILE A 230 -6.99 3.08 -1.15
CA ILE A 230 -5.94 3.63 -0.31
C ILE A 230 -6.56 4.06 1.00
N VAL A 231 -6.06 3.52 2.10
CA VAL A 231 -6.60 3.74 3.45
C VAL A 231 -5.50 4.34 4.32
N PRO A 232 -5.63 5.60 4.78
CA PRO A 232 -4.73 6.16 5.77
C PRO A 232 -4.81 5.37 7.08
N LYS A 233 -3.67 5.06 7.71
CA LYS A 233 -3.66 4.35 9.00
C LYS A 233 -4.14 5.23 10.15
N ASN A 234 -4.04 6.55 10.00
CA ASN A 234 -4.58 7.53 10.95
C ASN A 234 -5.28 8.63 10.16
N ILE A 235 -6.45 9.03 10.64
CA ILE A 235 -7.21 10.16 10.10
C ILE A 235 -7.54 11.12 11.24
N ASN A 236 -7.45 12.41 10.96
CA ASN A 236 -7.90 13.42 11.89
C ASN A 236 -9.21 14.02 11.40
N VAL A 237 -10.26 13.86 12.19
CA VAL A 237 -11.57 14.46 11.97
C VAL A 237 -11.60 15.83 12.63
N PHE A 238 -11.54 16.88 11.82
CA PHE A 238 -11.63 18.26 12.26
C PHE A 238 -12.79 19.00 11.57
N ARG A 239 -13.54 19.81 12.32
CA ARG A 239 -14.34 20.91 11.75
C ARG A 239 -13.59 22.21 11.96
N GLY A 240 -13.15 22.86 10.88
CA GLY A 240 -12.56 24.20 10.96
C GLY A 240 -13.57 25.22 11.46
N TYR A 241 -13.13 26.17 12.30
CA TYR A 241 -14.03 27.13 12.93
C TYR A 241 -14.59 28.17 11.95
N LEU A 242 -13.85 28.60 10.92
CA LEU A 242 -14.29 29.66 9.99
C LEU A 242 -13.56 29.52 8.63
N CYS A 243 -14.14 28.84 7.63
CA CYS A 243 -13.65 28.77 6.23
C CYS A 243 -12.58 27.73 5.83
N GLY A 244 -12.44 26.60 6.54
CA GLY A 244 -11.57 25.51 6.07
C GLY A 244 -12.16 24.12 6.33
N PHE A 245 -12.76 23.49 5.32
CA PHE A 245 -13.05 22.06 5.35
C PHE A 245 -11.73 21.30 5.12
N LYS A 246 -11.08 20.84 6.19
CA LYS A 246 -10.10 19.76 6.05
C LYS A 246 -10.87 18.51 5.64
N LYS A 247 -10.50 17.90 4.51
CA LYS A 247 -11.16 16.67 4.03
C LYS A 247 -10.77 15.52 4.95
N ASN A 248 -11.73 14.94 5.67
CA ASN A 248 -11.52 13.80 6.55
C ASN A 248 -11.67 12.50 5.74
N THR A 249 -10.72 12.23 4.84
CA THR A 249 -10.82 11.10 3.90
C THR A 249 -10.48 9.79 4.62
N ALA A 250 -11.48 8.92 4.78
CA ALA A 250 -11.33 7.58 5.36
C ALA A 250 -10.66 6.60 4.38
N ALA A 251 -10.98 6.75 3.10
CA ALA A 251 -10.36 5.99 2.02
C ALA A 251 -10.50 6.73 0.69
N LEU A 252 -9.58 6.45 -0.23
CA LEU A 252 -9.70 6.79 -1.64
C LEU A 252 -9.80 5.51 -2.45
N ILE A 253 -10.88 5.35 -3.18
CA ILE A 253 -11.11 4.23 -4.10
C ILE A 253 -10.82 4.72 -5.52
N ILE A 254 -9.97 3.99 -6.22
CA ILE A 254 -9.61 4.24 -7.62
C ILE A 254 -10.16 3.09 -8.45
N ILE A 255 -11.08 3.41 -9.35
CA ILE A 255 -11.62 2.51 -10.35
C ILE A 255 -11.01 2.93 -11.69
N PRO A 256 -10.11 2.11 -12.27
CA PRO A 256 -9.51 2.41 -13.56
C PRO A 256 -10.56 2.46 -14.69
N PRO A 257 -10.33 3.26 -15.75
CA PRO A 257 -9.18 4.15 -15.92
C PRO A 257 -9.26 5.52 -15.21
N LYS A 258 -10.44 6.03 -14.83
CA LYS A 258 -10.59 7.49 -14.55
C LYS A 258 -11.46 7.87 -13.34
N VAL A 259 -11.92 6.93 -12.52
CA VAL A 259 -12.82 7.28 -11.41
C VAL A 259 -12.09 7.23 -10.07
N HIS A 260 -12.04 8.37 -9.37
CA HIS A 260 -11.48 8.50 -8.03
C HIS A 260 -12.60 8.88 -7.05
N ILE A 261 -12.90 8.01 -6.10
CA ILE A 261 -13.98 8.17 -5.13
C ILE A 261 -13.36 8.39 -3.74
N TYR A 262 -13.58 9.56 -3.17
CA TYR A 262 -13.17 9.93 -1.82
C TYR A 262 -14.28 9.59 -0.82
N VAL A 263 -14.02 8.67 0.10
CA VAL A 263 -14.93 8.35 1.20
C VAL A 263 -14.58 9.27 2.38
N GLU A 264 -15.51 10.14 2.76
CA GLU A 264 -15.25 11.24 3.70
C GLU A 264 -16.14 11.18 4.94
N PHE A 265 -15.53 11.28 6.11
CA PHE A 265 -16.24 11.48 7.36
C PHE A 265 -16.74 12.92 7.49
N ARG A 266 -18.07 13.11 7.52
CA ARG A 266 -18.71 14.41 7.69
C ARG A 266 -19.51 14.47 8.99
N SER A 267 -18.94 15.19 9.96
CA SER A 267 -19.61 15.50 11.24
C SER A 267 -20.44 16.78 11.15
N THR A 268 -21.63 16.77 11.75
CA THR A 268 -22.41 18.00 11.99
C THR A 268 -21.95 18.80 13.22
N CYS A 269 -20.97 18.31 13.99
CA CYS A 269 -20.53 18.88 15.26
C CYS A 269 -19.07 19.42 15.17
N PRO A 270 -18.72 20.50 15.88
CA PRO A 270 -17.35 21.03 15.90
C PRO A 270 -16.44 20.11 16.71
N ILE A 271 -15.79 19.17 16.03
CA ILE A 271 -14.98 18.14 16.68
C ILE A 271 -13.61 18.09 16.07
N ALA A 272 -12.64 17.84 16.96
CA ALA A 272 -11.25 17.52 16.71
C ALA A 272 -11.01 16.15 17.36
N THR A 273 -10.87 15.09 16.55
CA THR A 273 -10.53 13.76 17.05
C THR A 273 -9.73 13.00 16.01
N SER A 274 -8.95 12.02 16.44
CA SER A 274 -8.19 11.14 15.55
C SER A 274 -8.78 9.74 15.62
N MET A 275 -8.80 9.06 14.47
CA MET A 275 -9.18 7.65 14.39
C MET A 275 -8.04 6.87 13.75
N ASP A 276 -7.71 5.74 14.36
CA ASP A 276 -6.69 4.80 13.91
C ASP A 276 -7.35 3.61 13.19
N TYR A 277 -6.90 3.31 11.99
CA TYR A 277 -7.37 2.14 11.23
C TYR A 277 -6.96 0.85 11.95
N LYS A 278 -7.81 -0.19 11.90
CA LYS A 278 -7.75 -1.45 12.68
C LYS A 278 -8.07 -1.35 14.17
N LYS A 279 -8.20 -0.15 14.70
CA LYS A 279 -8.52 0.09 16.11
C LYS A 279 -9.88 0.77 16.24
N ASP A 280 -10.03 1.92 15.60
CA ASP A 280 -11.25 2.74 15.70
C ASP A 280 -12.17 2.53 14.51
N PHE A 281 -11.60 2.16 13.34
CA PHE A 281 -12.38 1.87 12.15
C PHE A 281 -11.76 0.81 11.23
N LEU A 282 -12.62 0.14 10.47
CA LEU A 282 -12.29 -0.78 9.38
C LEU A 282 -13.12 -0.41 8.15
N ILE A 283 -12.52 -0.46 6.97
CA ILE A 283 -13.21 -0.15 5.71
C ILE A 283 -12.81 -1.16 4.64
N THR A 284 -13.78 -1.53 3.80
CA THR A 284 -13.58 -2.28 2.57
C THR A 284 -14.62 -1.86 1.52
N ALA A 285 -14.41 -2.32 0.29
CA ALA A 285 -15.34 -2.10 -0.81
C ALA A 285 -15.57 -3.38 -1.60
N ARG A 286 -16.73 -3.46 -2.22
CA ARG A 286 -17.13 -4.53 -3.13
C ARG A 286 -17.77 -3.91 -4.35
N LYS A 287 -17.54 -4.51 -5.52
CA LYS A 287 -18.13 -4.07 -6.78
C LYS A 287 -19.05 -5.16 -7.33
N PRO A 288 -20.30 -5.27 -6.82
CA PRO A 288 -21.19 -6.36 -7.20
C PRO A 288 -21.56 -6.34 -8.68
N ASN A 289 -21.68 -5.14 -9.27
CA ASN A 289 -22.07 -4.94 -10.67
C ASN A 289 -21.12 -3.99 -11.39
N LEU A 290 -21.36 -3.75 -12.68
CA LEU A 290 -20.49 -2.89 -13.49
C LEU A 290 -20.48 -1.42 -13.01
N THR A 291 -21.61 -0.90 -12.52
CA THR A 291 -21.81 0.50 -12.11
C THR A 291 -21.90 0.72 -10.62
N ASP A 292 -22.03 -0.36 -9.85
CA ASP A 292 -22.41 -0.29 -8.44
C ASP A 292 -21.22 -0.65 -7.56
N LEU A 293 -21.09 0.11 -6.48
CA LEU A 293 -20.06 0.00 -5.47
C LEU A 293 -20.74 -0.04 -4.11
N GLU A 294 -20.48 -1.10 -3.35
CA GLU A 294 -20.87 -1.19 -1.95
C GLU A 294 -19.63 -0.88 -1.10
N ILE A 295 -19.71 0.12 -0.22
CA ILE A 295 -18.66 0.44 0.74
C ILE A 295 -19.13 0.02 2.12
N TYR A 296 -18.31 -0.77 2.80
CA TYR A 296 -18.59 -1.25 4.14
C TYR A 296 -17.61 -0.65 5.12
N LEU A 297 -18.14 -0.06 6.17
CA LEU A 297 -17.37 0.63 7.20
C LEU A 297 -17.81 0.11 8.57
N ILE A 298 -16.87 -0.38 9.37
CA ILE A 298 -17.08 -0.66 10.79
C ILE A 298 -16.42 0.46 11.58
N VAL A 299 -17.17 1.15 12.44
CA VAL A 299 -16.66 2.17 13.37
C VAL A 299 -17.36 1.98 14.70
N GLN A 300 -16.62 1.93 15.81
CA GLN A 300 -17.21 1.75 17.15
C GLN A 300 -18.24 0.61 17.21
N ASP A 301 -17.86 -0.54 16.66
CA ASP A 301 -18.66 -1.76 16.69
C ASP A 301 -19.95 -1.71 15.86
N GLN A 302 -20.10 -0.70 15.01
CA GLN A 302 -21.26 -0.49 14.15
C GLN A 302 -20.91 -0.72 12.69
N LEU A 303 -21.65 -1.58 12.00
CA LEU A 303 -21.49 -1.82 10.57
C LEU A 303 -22.38 -0.87 9.77
N ILE A 304 -21.76 -0.12 8.85
CA ILE A 304 -22.42 0.81 7.95
C ILE A 304 -22.18 0.33 6.53
N LYS A 305 -23.25 0.23 5.75
CA LYS A 305 -23.18 0.00 4.30
C LYS A 305 -23.54 1.28 3.58
N TYR A 306 -22.70 1.67 2.62
CA TYR A 306 -22.98 2.73 1.66
C TYR A 306 -23.11 2.15 0.26
N ASP A 307 -24.28 2.31 -0.35
CA ASP A 307 -24.59 1.90 -1.72
C ASP A 307 -24.37 3.07 -2.68
N TYR A 308 -23.49 2.90 -3.66
CA TYR A 308 -23.16 3.96 -4.61
C TYR A 308 -23.20 3.44 -6.05
N SER A 309 -23.94 4.13 -6.91
CA SER A 309 -23.92 3.88 -8.36
C SER A 309 -23.33 5.08 -9.09
N TYR A 310 -22.46 4.81 -10.07
CA TYR A 310 -21.84 5.84 -10.90
C TYR A 310 -22.08 5.59 -12.39
N ASP A 311 -22.01 6.67 -13.15
CA ASP A 311 -22.19 6.64 -14.60
C ASP A 311 -20.92 6.11 -15.31
N LEU A 312 -21.06 5.04 -16.10
CA LEU A 312 -19.95 4.45 -16.86
C LEU A 312 -19.30 5.41 -17.86
N ARG A 313 -20.03 6.45 -18.30
CA ARG A 313 -19.47 7.46 -19.21
C ARG A 313 -18.27 8.19 -18.60
N LEU A 314 -18.19 8.25 -17.27
CA LEU A 314 -17.07 8.82 -16.53
C LEU A 314 -15.79 7.98 -16.62
N ASN A 315 -15.91 6.69 -16.98
CA ASN A 315 -14.81 5.73 -16.93
C ASN A 315 -14.25 5.33 -18.30
N LYS A 316 -14.35 6.23 -19.30
CA LYS A 316 -13.77 6.00 -20.63
C LYS A 316 -12.28 6.34 -20.65
N ASP A 317 -11.49 5.66 -21.48
CA ASP A 317 -10.03 5.85 -21.56
C ASP A 317 -9.60 7.30 -21.82
N LYS A 318 -10.39 8.04 -22.62
CA LYS A 318 -10.14 9.45 -22.97
C LYS A 318 -10.85 10.47 -22.05
N ALA A 319 -11.62 10.00 -21.06
CA ALA A 319 -12.31 10.90 -20.14
C ALA A 319 -11.32 11.58 -19.18
N PRO A 320 -11.61 12.80 -18.70
CA PRO A 320 -10.87 13.38 -17.59
C PRO A 320 -11.07 12.53 -16.31
N ILE A 321 -10.14 12.64 -15.37
CA ILE A 321 -10.27 11.98 -14.07
C ILE A 321 -11.49 12.57 -13.35
N SER A 322 -12.45 11.72 -13.02
CA SER A 322 -13.65 12.07 -12.26
C SER A 322 -13.36 11.96 -10.77
N LEU A 323 -13.47 13.09 -10.06
CA LEU A 323 -13.29 13.17 -8.60
C LEU A 323 -14.67 13.18 -7.93
N LEU A 324 -15.03 12.06 -7.32
CA LEU A 324 -16.34 11.82 -6.69
C LEU A 324 -16.17 11.78 -5.18
N HIS A 325 -17.18 12.22 -4.43
CA HIS A 325 -17.12 12.33 -2.98
C HIS A 325 -18.32 11.64 -2.34
N ILE A 326 -18.05 10.65 -1.49
CA ILE A 326 -19.05 9.90 -0.73
C ILE A 326 -19.00 10.36 0.72
N PRO A 327 -20.03 11.07 1.22
CA PRO A 327 -20.07 11.56 2.58
C PRO A 327 -20.65 10.51 3.54
N ILE A 328 -19.84 9.98 4.45
CA ILE A 328 -20.32 9.24 5.62
C ILE A 328 -20.72 10.23 6.70
N LYS A 329 -22.04 10.40 6.89
CA LYS A 329 -22.60 11.42 7.78
C LYS A 329 -22.80 10.86 9.18
N PHE A 330 -22.38 11.63 10.18
CA PHE A 330 -22.60 11.30 11.59
C PHE A 330 -22.76 12.53 12.46
N LYS A 331 -23.39 12.32 13.60
CA LYS A 331 -23.55 13.25 14.71
C LYS A 331 -22.78 12.72 15.90
N ILE A 332 -22.29 13.62 16.75
CA ILE A 332 -21.67 13.24 18.02
C ILE A 332 -22.47 13.89 19.14
N THR A 333 -22.84 13.08 20.13
CA THR A 333 -23.45 13.55 21.36
C THR A 333 -22.44 13.47 22.49
N LYS A 334 -22.36 14.51 23.31
CA LYS A 334 -21.59 14.52 24.56
C LYS A 334 -22.42 13.82 25.62
N GLU A 335 -21.95 12.71 26.16
CA GLU A 335 -22.60 12.06 27.31
C GLU A 335 -22.17 12.71 28.63
N GLU A 336 -23.08 12.75 29.61
CA GLU A 336 -22.81 13.28 30.95
C GLU A 336 -22.02 12.30 31.83
N LYS A 337 -21.25 12.91 32.73
CA LYS A 337 -20.15 12.39 33.56
C LYS A 337 -20.58 11.29 34.55
N ASP A 338 -19.73 10.30 34.76
CA ASP A 338 -19.65 9.59 36.06
C ASP A 338 -19.13 10.59 37.10
N LYS A 339 -20.04 11.19 37.88
CA LYS A 339 -19.80 12.35 38.76
C LYS A 339 -18.66 12.18 39.80
N LYS A 340 -18.06 10.99 39.95
CA LYS A 340 -17.17 10.61 41.05
C LYS A 340 -15.64 10.67 40.79
N LYS A 341 -15.16 11.16 39.64
CA LYS A 341 -13.69 11.31 39.40
C LYS A 341 -13.22 12.77 39.41
N GLU A 342 -12.10 13.02 40.10
CA GLU A 342 -11.41 14.32 40.18
C GLU A 342 -10.99 14.87 38.81
N ASN A 343 -10.66 13.99 37.86
CA ASN A 343 -10.39 14.34 36.46
C ASN A 343 -11.44 13.70 35.52
N PRO A 344 -12.50 14.42 35.14
CA PRO A 344 -13.49 13.91 34.18
C PRO A 344 -12.88 13.75 32.78
N TYR A 345 -12.93 12.53 32.24
CA TYR A 345 -12.75 12.28 30.81
C TYR A 345 -14.14 12.20 30.14
N TYR A 346 -14.32 12.89 29.01
CA TYR A 346 -15.55 12.82 28.22
C TYR A 346 -15.39 11.78 27.11
N LYS A 347 -16.27 10.78 27.07
CA LYS A 347 -16.38 9.88 25.91
C LYS A 347 -17.41 10.46 24.94
N CYS A 348 -16.99 10.71 23.70
CA CYS A 348 -17.90 11.12 22.64
C CYS A 348 -18.66 9.91 22.13
N LYS A 349 -20.00 9.96 22.11
CA LYS A 349 -20.83 8.94 21.44
C LYS A 349 -21.12 9.39 20.02
N TRP A 350 -20.83 8.52 19.06
CA TRP A 350 -21.06 8.77 17.65
C TRP A 350 -22.39 8.13 17.24
N THR A 351 -23.13 8.78 16.36
CA THR A 351 -24.38 8.27 15.81
C THR A 351 -24.43 8.62 14.34
N PHE A 352 -24.42 7.60 13.50
CA PHE A 352 -24.46 7.77 12.05
C PHE A 352 -25.87 8.17 11.60
N ILE A 353 -25.94 8.94 10.51
CA ILE A 353 -27.21 9.44 9.98
C ILE A 353 -27.63 8.52 8.83
N ASP A 354 -28.73 7.78 9.02
CA ASP A 354 -29.32 6.97 7.96
C ASP A 354 -29.75 7.84 6.78
N THR A 355 -29.45 7.37 5.58
CA THR A 355 -29.91 7.97 4.32
C THR A 355 -30.26 6.84 3.35
N LEU A 356 -30.93 7.14 2.23
CA LEU A 356 -31.26 6.10 1.23
C LEU A 356 -30.03 5.29 0.79
N ASP A 357 -28.88 5.95 0.72
CA ASP A 357 -27.61 5.34 0.29
C ASP A 357 -26.78 4.82 1.47
N GLN A 358 -27.09 5.18 2.71
CA GLN A 358 -26.32 4.82 3.91
C GLN A 358 -27.23 4.09 4.90
N THR A 359 -26.99 2.79 5.07
CA THR A 359 -27.79 1.93 5.95
C THR A 359 -26.95 1.41 7.12
N PHE A 360 -27.53 1.51 8.32
CA PHE A 360 -27.02 0.83 9.50
C PHE A 360 -27.36 -0.66 9.45
N MET A 361 -26.34 -1.48 9.53
CA MET A 361 -26.45 -2.93 9.61
C MET A 361 -26.20 -3.35 11.06
N THR A 362 -26.74 -4.49 11.49
CA THR A 362 -26.53 -5.18 12.78
C THR A 362 -25.20 -4.85 13.49
N ASP A 363 -25.18 -4.89 14.83
CA ASP A 363 -23.94 -4.77 15.62
C ASP A 363 -22.82 -5.64 15.06
N SER A 364 -21.64 -5.04 14.88
CA SER A 364 -20.50 -5.71 14.27
C SER A 364 -19.95 -6.81 15.19
N CYS A 365 -19.36 -7.84 14.60
CA CYS A 365 -18.61 -8.82 15.37
C CYS A 365 -17.27 -8.20 15.85
N ASN A 366 -17.18 -7.86 17.14
CA ASN A 366 -16.07 -7.16 17.81
C ASN A 366 -14.72 -7.92 17.87
N ALA A 367 -14.45 -8.89 17.00
CA ALA A 367 -13.35 -9.82 17.23
C ALA A 367 -12.04 -9.53 16.49
N SER A 368 -11.96 -8.51 15.63
CA SER A 368 -10.84 -8.40 14.68
C SER A 368 -10.16 -7.03 14.72
N SER A 369 -8.95 -6.98 15.29
CA SER A 369 -7.95 -5.92 15.07
C SER A 369 -7.24 -6.05 13.72
N GLU A 370 -7.77 -6.84 12.79
CA GLU A 370 -7.24 -7.05 11.45
C GLU A 370 -8.02 -6.28 10.38
N HIS A 371 -7.83 -6.60 9.10
CA HIS A 371 -8.53 -5.93 8.00
C HIS A 371 -9.95 -6.49 7.81
N LEU A 372 -10.88 -5.60 7.46
CA LEU A 372 -12.12 -6.00 6.82
C LEU A 372 -11.87 -6.26 5.34
N MET A 373 -12.37 -7.39 4.83
CA MET A 373 -12.08 -7.88 3.48
C MET A 373 -13.38 -8.12 2.70
N SER A 374 -13.28 -8.13 1.37
CA SER A 374 -14.38 -8.47 0.47
C SER A 374 -13.97 -9.61 -0.45
N PRO A 375 -14.93 -10.33 -1.07
CA PRO A 375 -14.64 -11.38 -2.05
C PRO A 375 -13.86 -10.92 -3.28
N ASP A 376 -13.70 -9.60 -3.48
CA ASP A 376 -12.94 -9.04 -4.59
C ASP A 376 -11.48 -8.73 -4.22
N LEU A 377 -11.14 -8.81 -2.93
CA LEU A 377 -9.83 -8.40 -2.41
C LEU A 377 -8.78 -9.45 -2.75
N ALA A 378 -7.76 -9.02 -3.49
CA ALA A 378 -6.66 -9.88 -3.87
C ALA A 378 -5.53 -9.84 -2.83
N CYS A 379 -5.11 -8.64 -2.42
CA CYS A 379 -4.10 -8.47 -1.39
C CYS A 379 -4.16 -7.09 -0.74
N VAL A 380 -3.45 -6.93 0.37
CA VAL A 380 -3.17 -5.66 1.03
C VAL A 380 -1.67 -5.41 1.03
N PHE A 381 -1.26 -4.21 0.63
CA PHE A 381 0.10 -3.72 0.76
C PHE A 381 0.20 -2.73 1.92
N ASP A 382 1.17 -2.94 2.78
CA ASP A 382 1.53 -2.00 3.85
C ASP A 382 2.66 -1.09 3.36
N ALA A 383 2.38 0.19 3.15
CA ALA A 383 3.36 1.14 2.63
C ALA A 383 4.51 1.42 3.61
N GLU A 384 4.31 1.19 4.90
CA GLU A 384 5.32 1.41 5.93
C GLU A 384 6.36 0.31 5.95
N THR A 385 5.95 -0.94 5.79
CA THR A 385 6.85 -2.11 5.75
C THR A 385 7.21 -2.53 4.33
N GLY A 386 6.49 -2.02 3.33
CA GLY A 386 6.57 -2.45 1.93
C GLY A 386 6.25 -3.93 1.72
N THR A 387 5.41 -4.50 2.59
CA THR A 387 5.06 -5.92 2.57
C THR A 387 3.68 -6.13 1.97
N TYR A 388 3.54 -7.19 1.16
CA TYR A 388 2.26 -7.64 0.63
C TYR A 388 1.70 -8.76 1.49
N PHE A 389 0.40 -8.71 1.73
CA PHE A 389 -0.35 -9.71 2.47
C PHE A 389 -1.54 -10.18 1.64
N SER A 390 -1.76 -11.48 1.58
CA SER A 390 -2.92 -12.06 0.90
C SER A 390 -3.49 -13.21 1.72
N THR A 391 -4.67 -13.67 1.35
CA THR A 391 -5.33 -14.83 1.96
C THR A 391 -5.29 -16.02 0.99
N GLU A 392 -5.60 -17.22 1.48
CA GLU A 392 -5.72 -18.43 0.65
C GLU A 392 -6.75 -18.27 -0.48
N TYR A 393 -7.74 -17.41 -0.26
CA TYR A 393 -8.75 -17.05 -1.25
C TYR A 393 -8.29 -15.92 -2.18
N GLY A 394 -7.73 -14.85 -1.61
CA GLY A 394 -7.36 -13.62 -2.32
C GLY A 394 -6.31 -13.85 -3.41
N ILE A 395 -5.39 -14.79 -3.19
CA ILE A 395 -4.31 -15.10 -4.13
C ILE A 395 -4.83 -15.54 -5.52
N ASN A 396 -6.04 -16.12 -5.58
CA ASN A 396 -6.65 -16.58 -6.82
C ASN A 396 -7.03 -15.44 -7.78
N HIS A 397 -7.12 -14.21 -7.27
CA HIS A 397 -7.36 -13.03 -8.09
C HIS A 397 -6.07 -12.45 -8.70
N CYS A 398 -4.90 -12.95 -8.31
CA CYS A 398 -3.60 -12.54 -8.79
C CYS A 398 -2.94 -13.62 -9.64
N LYS A 399 -2.18 -13.20 -10.66
CA LYS A 399 -1.32 -14.12 -11.45
C LYS A 399 0.13 -14.16 -10.96
N THR A 400 0.51 -13.15 -10.17
CA THR A 400 1.90 -12.86 -9.78
C THR A 400 2.25 -13.36 -8.39
N PHE A 401 1.24 -13.71 -7.58
CA PHE A 401 1.38 -14.36 -6.29
C PHE A 401 0.86 -15.78 -6.40
N LYS A 402 1.61 -16.75 -5.87
CA LYS A 402 1.23 -18.17 -5.79
C LYS A 402 1.56 -18.77 -4.43
N LYS A 403 2.23 -18.04 -3.53
CA LYS A 403 2.67 -18.57 -2.24
C LYS A 403 2.32 -17.65 -1.08
N LEU A 404 1.94 -18.25 0.04
CA LEU A 404 1.75 -17.58 1.32
C LEU A 404 2.80 -18.04 2.32
N ARG A 405 3.19 -17.13 3.21
CA ARG A 405 4.10 -17.44 4.32
C ARG A 405 3.44 -18.47 5.24
N VAL A 406 4.20 -19.49 5.61
CA VAL A 406 3.81 -20.48 6.61
C VAL A 406 4.15 -19.95 8.00
N SER A 407 3.19 -20.00 8.91
CA SER A 407 3.45 -19.79 10.34
C SER A 407 4.14 -21.05 10.86
N LYS A 408 5.37 -20.91 11.37
CA LYS A 408 6.03 -21.99 12.11
C LYS A 408 5.49 -22.05 13.53
#